data_AF-A0A7C5BIZ8-F1
#
_entry.id   AF-A0A7C5BIZ8-F1
#
_cell.length_a   1.000
_cell.length_b   1.000
_cell.length_c   1.000
_cell.angle_alpha   90.00
_cell.angle_beta   90.00
_cell.angle_gamma   90.00
#
_symmetry.space_group_name_H-M   'P 1'
#
loop_
_entity.id
_entity.type
_entity.pdbx_description
1 polymer ?
#
loop_
_entity_poly.entity_id
_entity_poly.type
_entity_poly.pdbx_seq_one_letter_code
_entity_poly.pdbx_strand_id
1 'polypeptide(L)' 'MFKYWKGAHTKYRSQFHIVLLPKYRKRVLRGKIAHRVQGLFYEACKVN' A
#
# COMPACT_ATOMS: atom_id res chain seq x y z
N MET A 1 -21.65 -0.60 -10.03
CA MET A 1 -21.64 -1.85 -9.24
C MET A 1 -20.27 -2.02 -8.59
N PHE A 2 -20.16 -2.19 -7.27
CA PHE A 2 -18.85 -2.34 -6.61
C PHE A 2 -18.25 -3.75 -6.84
N LYS A 3 -16.94 -3.84 -7.09
CA LYS A 3 -16.21 -5.12 -7.28
C LYS A 3 -15.89 -5.74 -5.92
N TYR A 4 -16.30 -6.99 -5.72
CA TYR A 4 -16.01 -7.79 -4.52
C TYR A 4 -15.12 -8.97 -4.88
N TRP A 5 -14.20 -9.32 -3.99
CA TRP A 5 -13.41 -10.53 -4.09
C TRP A 5 -14.23 -11.73 -3.58
N LYS A 6 -14.01 -12.90 -4.18
CA LYS A 6 -14.71 -14.14 -3.85
C LYS A 6 -13.68 -15.24 -3.60
N GLY A 7 -13.82 -15.97 -2.50
CA GLY A 7 -13.19 -17.27 -2.25
C GLY A 7 -14.21 -18.39 -2.36
N ALA A 8 -13.83 -19.63 -2.00
CA ALA A 8 -14.71 -20.80 -2.05
C ALA A 8 -16.02 -20.62 -1.25
N HIS A 9 -15.93 -19.97 -0.08
CA HIS A 9 -17.09 -19.72 0.79
C HIS A 9 -17.14 -18.29 1.34
N THR A 10 -16.38 -17.35 0.76
CA THR A 10 -16.30 -15.98 1.26
C THR A 10 -16.51 -14.97 0.14
N LYS A 11 -17.21 -13.87 0.46
CA LYS A 11 -17.32 -12.68 -0.40
C LYS A 11 -16.95 -11.48 0.44
N TYR A 12 -15.88 -10.79 0.09
CA TYR A 12 -15.35 -9.72 0.91
C TYR A 12 -14.81 -8.55 0.08
N ARG A 13 -14.71 -7.41 0.73
CA ARG A 13 -14.08 -6.20 0.22
C ARG A 13 -13.45 -5.47 1.39
N SER A 14 -12.16 -5.73 1.60
CA SER A 14 -11.39 -5.09 2.66
C SER A 14 -10.61 -3.94 2.06
N GLN A 15 -10.96 -2.71 2.45
CA GLN A 15 -10.25 -1.49 2.06
C GLN A 15 -9.71 -0.84 3.32
N PHE A 16 -8.41 -0.55 3.34
CA PHE A 16 -7.72 0.02 4.49
C PHE A 16 -7.13 1.37 4.14
N HIS A 17 -7.22 2.33 5.06
CA HIS A 17 -6.50 3.59 4.98
C HIS A 17 -5.28 3.51 5.90
N ILE A 18 -4.09 3.46 5.31
CA ILE A 18 -2.83 3.28 6.03
C ILE A 18 -1.99 4.54 5.82
N VAL A 19 -1.50 5.12 6.92
CA VAL A 19 -0.60 6.29 6.90
C VAL A 19 0.66 5.95 7.67
N LEU A 20 1.82 6.16 7.04
CA LEU A 20 3.13 5.91 7.62
C LEU A 20 3.93 7.20 7.68
N LEU A 21 4.72 7.37 8.74
CA LEU A 21 5.62 8.51 8.89
C LEU A 21 7.08 8.06 8.96
N PRO A 22 8.01 8.82 8.38
CA PRO A 22 9.44 8.56 8.53
C PRO A 22 9.90 8.81 9.97
N LYS A 23 10.97 8.13 10.38
CA LYS A 23 11.57 8.27 11.71
C LYS A 23 11.83 9.75 12.03
N TYR A 24 11.43 10.18 13.22
CA TYR A 24 11.51 11.57 13.70
C TYR A 24 10.75 12.60 12.85
N ARG A 25 9.78 12.16 12.04
CA ARG A 25 8.98 13.04 11.15
C ARG A 25 9.84 13.90 10.21
N LYS A 26 11.06 13.43 9.88
CA LYS A 26 11.94 14.15 8.96
C LYS A 26 11.28 14.22 7.59
N ARG A 27 11.35 15.38 6.94
CA ARG A 27 10.75 15.61 5.60
C ARG A 27 11.61 15.02 4.47
N VAL A 28 11.99 13.75 4.60
CA VAL A 28 12.90 13.02 3.70
C VAL A 28 12.21 12.39 2.50
N LEU A 29 10.90 12.18 2.57
CA LEU A 29 10.10 11.61 1.49
C LEU A 29 9.85 12.65 0.39
N ARG A 30 10.90 12.99 -0.37
CA ARG A 30 10.87 13.99 -1.46
C ARG A 30 11.70 13.50 -2.64
N GLY A 31 11.36 13.97 -3.85
CA GLY A 31 12.11 13.70 -5.07
C GLY A 31 12.34 12.20 -5.32
N LYS A 32 13.58 11.83 -5.67
CA LYS A 32 13.99 10.45 -6.00
C LYS A 32 13.67 9.44 -4.90
N ILE A 33 13.77 9.83 -3.62
CA ILE A 33 13.48 8.96 -2.48
C ILE A 33 12.00 8.57 -2.47
N ALA A 34 11.10 9.54 -2.68
CA ALA A 34 9.67 9.29 -2.71
C ALA A 34 9.30 8.30 -3.84
N HIS A 35 9.86 8.50 -5.04
CA HIS A 35 9.62 7.59 -6.17
C HIS A 35 10.15 6.18 -5.90
N ARG A 36 11.34 6.03 -5.32
CA ARG A 36 11.87 4.69 -5.01
C ARG A 36 11.05 3.98 -3.95
N VAL A 37 10.66 4.71 -2.89
CA VAL A 37 9.81 4.16 -1.82
C VAL A 37 8.46 3.70 -2.37
N GLN A 38 7.83 4.49 -3.25
CA GLN A 38 6.61 4.09 -3.93
C GLN A 38 6.80 2.78 -4.72
N GLY A 39 7.88 2.66 -5.49
CA GLY A 39 8.21 1.43 -6.22
C GLY A 39 8.35 0.22 -5.30
N LEU A 40 9.08 0.37 -4.19
CA LEU A 40 9.26 -0.67 -3.17
C LEU A 40 7.92 -1.15 -2.59
N PHE A 41 6.97 -0.24 -2.33
CA PHE A 41 5.65 -0.63 -1.84
C PHE A 41 4.89 -1.50 -2.85
N TYR A 42 4.91 -1.13 -4.13
CA TYR A 42 4.26 -1.94 -5.16
C TYR A 42 4.96 -3.28 -5.41
N GLU A 43 6.29 -3.31 -5.34
CA GLU A 43 7.08 -4.55 -5.40
C GLU A 43 6.69 -5.47 -4.24
N ALA A 44 6.61 -4.96 -3.01
CA ALA A 44 6.20 -5.74 -1.84
C ALA A 44 4.78 -6.30 -1.97
N CYS A 45 3.84 -5.54 -2.53
CA CYS A 45 2.48 -6.00 -2.80
C CYS A 45 2.37 -7.13 -3.83
N LYS A 46 3.41 -7.40 -4.62
CA LYS A 46 3.40 -8.50 -5.60
C LYS A 46 3.92 -9.82 -5.06
N VAL A 47 4.67 -9.80 -3.95
CA VAL A 47 5.35 -10.98 -3.40
C VAL A 47 4.41 -11.88 -2.60
N ASN A 48 3.32 -11.32 -2.06
CA ASN A 48 2.33 -12.02 -1.25
C ASN A 48 1.02 -12.22 -2.02
#